data_AF-A0A9D1UPR8-F1
#
_entry.id   AF-A0A9D1UPR8-F1
#
_cell.length_a   1.000
_cell.length_b   1.000
_cell.length_c   1.000
_cell.angle_alpha   90.00
_cell.angle_beta   90.00
_cell.angle_gamma   90.00
#
_symmetry.space_group_name_H-M   'P 1'
#
loop_
_entity.id
_entity.type
_entity.pdbx_description
1 polymer ?
#
loop_
_entity_poly.entity_id
_entity_poly.type
_entity_poly.pdbx_seq_one_letter_code
_entity_poly.pdbx_strand_id
1 'polypeptide(L)'
;MAQNDWDDTPIARAARQAAKMQNPTGLRLVKPEKCRKITIANQKGGVGKTTSTVNLAWALAMHGMKVLVVDLDPQGNASTALDAEHRMGTPSSYEVLIGEIGIEEAMQQNSANGNVFCVPATIDLAGAEIELVSMVRREYRLSTALSDEFIQEHGFDYIFIDCPPSLGLLTINAMTAVDEVLIPIQCEYYALEGVGQLLNNINMIRQSLNSNLHISAVLLTMYDGRTKLSEQVSDEVKSHFGSVVLDNRIPRSVKVSEAPGYGQTVLQYDSGSRGALAYFDSAVEFAKRGDYLPTPETAPIGVAPELHG
;
A
#
# COMPACT_ATOMS: atom_id res chain seq x y z
N MET A 1 -31.31 10.19 37.97
CA MET A 1 -31.09 8.87 37.32
C MET A 1 -30.18 9.13 36.13
N ALA A 2 -28.93 8.66 36.20
CA ALA A 2 -27.99 8.80 35.09
C ALA A 2 -28.48 7.94 33.91
N GLN A 3 -28.69 8.53 32.75
CA GLN A 3 -28.86 7.78 31.51
C GLN A 3 -27.55 7.05 31.25
N ASN A 4 -27.54 5.73 31.41
CA ASN A 4 -26.42 4.90 30.99
C ASN A 4 -26.34 4.98 29.46
N ASP A 5 -25.28 5.61 28.96
CA ASP A 5 -24.96 5.76 27.56
C ASP A 5 -24.39 4.45 27.01
N TRP A 6 -25.25 3.43 26.91
CA TRP A 6 -24.90 2.10 26.37
C TRP A 6 -24.44 2.17 24.91
N ASP A 7 -24.83 3.24 24.19
CA ASP A 7 -24.50 3.45 22.80
C ASP A 7 -23.03 3.82 22.57
N ASP A 8 -22.32 4.34 23.57
CA ASP A 8 -20.93 4.83 23.40
C ASP A 8 -19.84 3.89 23.94
N THR A 9 -20.19 2.63 24.18
CA THR A 9 -19.21 1.62 24.57
C THR A 9 -18.24 1.28 23.42
N PRO A 10 -16.99 0.88 23.70
CA PRO A 10 -16.05 0.42 22.66
C PRO A 10 -16.61 -0.73 21.81
N ILE A 11 -17.43 -1.59 22.41
CA ILE A 11 -18.10 -2.71 21.72
C ILE A 11 -19.19 -2.18 20.78
N ALA A 12 -20.03 -1.24 21.22
CA ALA A 12 -21.05 -0.61 20.38
C ALA A 12 -20.43 0.19 19.22
N ARG A 13 -19.27 0.85 19.44
CA ARG A 13 -18.51 1.51 18.36
C ARG A 13 -17.95 0.51 17.34
N ALA A 14 -17.31 -0.57 17.80
CA ALA A 14 -16.79 -1.62 16.93
C ALA A 14 -17.90 -2.31 16.13
N ALA A 15 -19.04 -2.61 16.77
CA ALA A 15 -20.20 -3.18 16.10
C ALA A 15 -20.78 -2.25 15.03
N ARG A 16 -20.87 -0.93 15.30
CA ARG A 16 -21.30 0.07 14.32
C ARG A 16 -20.31 0.20 13.15
N GLN A 17 -19.01 0.14 13.40
CA GLN A 17 -18.00 0.17 12.33
C GLN A 17 -18.05 -1.11 11.48
N ALA A 18 -18.16 -2.29 12.08
CA ALA A 18 -18.34 -3.55 11.35
C ALA A 18 -19.61 -3.52 10.48
N ALA A 19 -20.71 -2.97 11.00
CA ALA A 19 -21.93 -2.77 10.23
C ALA A 19 -21.74 -1.79 9.05
N LYS A 20 -20.95 -0.71 9.22
CA LYS A 20 -20.61 0.23 8.14
C LYS A 20 -19.76 -0.41 7.04
N MET A 21 -18.86 -1.32 7.38
CA MET A 21 -18.06 -2.06 6.39
C MET A 21 -18.92 -3.00 5.55
N GLN A 22 -19.88 -3.69 6.18
CA GLN A 22 -20.78 -4.61 5.50
C GLN A 22 -21.88 -3.89 4.71
N ASN A 23 -22.14 -2.62 5.01
CA ASN A 23 -23.13 -1.78 4.33
C ASN A 23 -22.50 -0.46 3.85
N PRO A 24 -21.74 -0.47 2.74
CA PRO A 24 -21.02 0.70 2.23
C PRO A 24 -21.93 1.84 1.74
N THR A 25 -23.25 1.67 1.73
CA THR A 25 -24.25 2.64 1.24
C THR A 25 -24.21 4.00 1.94
N GLY A 26 -23.64 4.10 3.15
CA GLY A 26 -23.52 5.35 3.89
C GLY A 26 -22.22 6.14 3.69
N LEU A 27 -21.15 5.52 3.18
CA LEU A 27 -19.85 6.16 2.99
C LEU A 27 -19.43 6.06 1.52
N ARG A 28 -19.61 7.15 0.77
CA ARG A 28 -19.15 7.25 -0.61
C ARG A 28 -17.80 7.97 -0.65
N LEU A 29 -16.74 7.22 -0.94
CA LEU A 29 -15.44 7.82 -1.24
C LEU A 29 -15.50 8.46 -2.63
N VAL A 30 -14.87 9.62 -2.78
CA VAL A 30 -14.76 10.32 -4.07
C VAL A 30 -13.61 9.70 -4.83
N LYS A 31 -13.81 9.37 -6.10
CA LYS A 31 -12.74 8.88 -6.97
C LYS A 31 -11.69 9.98 -7.14
N PRO A 32 -10.38 9.65 -7.15
CA PRO A 32 -9.36 10.65 -7.44
C PRO A 32 -9.53 11.17 -8.88
N GLU A 33 -9.14 12.41 -9.14
CA GLU A 33 -9.26 13.03 -10.48
C GLU A 33 -8.39 12.33 -11.54
N LYS A 34 -7.28 11.73 -11.09
CA LYS A 34 -6.38 10.89 -11.88
C LYS A 34 -6.04 9.64 -11.09
N CYS A 35 -5.67 8.57 -11.78
CA CYS A 35 -5.19 7.36 -11.14
C CYS A 35 -4.02 7.67 -10.21
N ARG A 36 -4.14 7.32 -8.94
CA ARG A 36 -3.03 7.43 -7.99
C ARG A 36 -2.18 6.17 -8.06
N LYS A 37 -0.88 6.33 -8.33
CA LYS A 37 0.08 5.23 -8.43
C LYS A 37 0.99 5.30 -7.21
N ILE A 38 0.98 4.25 -6.39
CA ILE A 38 1.62 4.24 -5.08
C ILE A 38 2.46 2.98 -4.93
N THR A 39 3.71 3.15 -4.52
CA THR A 39 4.54 2.01 -4.10
C THR A 39 4.59 1.91 -2.59
N ILE A 40 4.50 0.69 -2.06
CA ILE A 40 4.65 0.44 -0.63
C ILE A 40 6.08 -0.02 -0.39
N ALA A 41 6.90 0.83 0.24
CA ALA A 41 8.33 0.60 0.36
C ALA A 41 8.87 0.78 1.78
N ASN A 42 9.73 -0.14 2.18
CA ASN A 42 10.55 -0.10 3.39
C ASN A 42 11.62 -1.20 3.27
N GLN A 43 12.88 -0.85 3.57
CA GLN A 43 14.02 -1.77 3.53
C GLN A 43 13.97 -2.83 4.64
N LYS A 44 13.20 -2.62 5.70
CA LYS A 44 13.02 -3.63 6.74
C LYS A 44 11.98 -4.67 6.29
N GLY A 45 12.34 -5.95 6.42
CA GLY A 45 11.41 -7.07 6.28
C GLY A 45 10.38 -7.10 7.43
N GLY A 46 9.17 -7.58 7.15
CA GLY A 46 8.17 -7.82 8.21
C GLY A 46 7.48 -6.57 8.79
N VAL A 47 7.67 -5.38 8.22
CA VAL A 47 6.99 -4.14 8.68
C VAL A 47 5.52 -4.03 8.25
N GLY A 48 5.02 -4.99 7.48
CA GLY A 48 3.66 -5.01 6.96
C GLY A 48 3.47 -4.33 5.60
N LYS A 49 4.48 -4.37 4.70
CA LYS A 49 4.36 -3.87 3.32
C LYS A 49 3.22 -4.54 2.56
N THR A 50 3.38 -5.82 2.24
CA THR A 50 2.36 -6.63 1.56
C THR A 50 1.01 -6.58 2.25
N THR A 51 1.02 -6.72 3.58
CA THR A 51 -0.20 -6.66 4.38
C THR A 51 -0.92 -5.32 4.21
N SER A 52 -0.21 -4.20 4.19
CA SER A 52 -0.81 -2.89 3.96
C SER A 52 -1.28 -2.74 2.52
N THR A 53 -0.48 -3.19 1.55
CA THR A 53 -0.80 -3.16 0.13
C THR A 53 -2.17 -3.81 -0.15
N VAL A 54 -2.34 -5.07 0.24
CA VAL A 54 -3.55 -5.83 -0.11
C VAL A 54 -4.77 -5.38 0.68
N ASN A 55 -4.62 -4.99 1.95
CA ASN A 55 -5.76 -4.59 2.77
C ASN A 55 -6.25 -3.16 2.43
N LEU A 56 -5.34 -2.23 2.12
CA LEU A 56 -5.74 -0.90 1.63
C LEU A 56 -6.42 -1.01 0.27
N ALA A 57 -5.86 -1.81 -0.64
CA ALA A 57 -6.45 -2.06 -1.96
C ALA A 57 -7.87 -2.63 -1.84
N TRP A 58 -8.06 -3.65 -1.01
CA TRP A 58 -9.37 -4.26 -0.80
C TRP A 58 -10.37 -3.30 -0.16
N ALA A 59 -9.96 -2.53 0.85
CA ALA A 59 -10.82 -1.54 1.50
C ALA A 59 -11.29 -0.45 0.52
N LEU A 60 -10.41 0.06 -0.33
CA LEU A 60 -10.77 1.03 -1.37
C LEU A 60 -11.76 0.41 -2.38
N ALA A 61 -11.54 -0.83 -2.79
CA ALA A 61 -12.41 -1.53 -3.73
C ALA A 61 -13.82 -1.80 -3.18
N MET A 62 -13.95 -2.04 -1.87
CA MET A 62 -15.26 -2.12 -1.19
C MET A 62 -16.08 -0.83 -1.32
N HIS A 63 -15.43 0.32 -1.58
CA HIS A 63 -16.07 1.61 -1.83
C HIS A 63 -16.19 1.97 -3.31
N GLY A 64 -16.03 0.99 -4.21
CA GLY A 64 -16.24 1.17 -5.65
C GLY A 64 -15.04 1.75 -6.40
N MET A 65 -13.86 1.80 -5.76
CA MET A 65 -12.62 2.13 -6.45
C MET A 65 -12.12 0.93 -7.25
N LYS A 66 -11.72 1.13 -8.50
CA LYS A 66 -11.06 0.09 -9.30
C LYS A 66 -9.56 0.14 -8.99
N VAL A 67 -9.03 -0.97 -8.46
CA VAL A 67 -7.67 -1.04 -7.91
C VAL A 67 -6.89 -2.14 -8.59
N LEU A 68 -5.67 -1.83 -9.02
CA LEU A 68 -4.67 -2.80 -9.46
C LEU A 68 -3.58 -2.93 -8.40
N VAL A 69 -3.18 -4.16 -8.08
CA VAL A 69 -2.01 -4.48 -7.26
C VAL A 69 -0.98 -5.17 -8.13
N VAL A 70 0.22 -4.61 -8.23
CA VAL A 70 1.37 -5.25 -8.89
C VAL A 70 2.28 -5.81 -7.81
N ASP A 71 2.43 -7.14 -7.79
CA ASP A 71 3.35 -7.82 -6.89
C ASP A 71 4.76 -7.84 -7.51
N LEU A 72 5.73 -7.20 -6.86
CA LEU A 72 7.14 -7.25 -7.27
C LEU A 72 8.03 -7.95 -6.25
N ASP A 73 7.47 -8.60 -5.23
CA ASP A 73 8.25 -9.42 -4.32
C ASP A 73 8.28 -10.87 -4.85
N PRO A 74 9.46 -11.46 -5.14
CA PRO A 74 9.55 -12.85 -5.60
C PRO A 74 8.94 -13.88 -4.65
N GLN A 75 8.61 -13.50 -3.41
CA GLN A 75 7.86 -14.33 -2.48
C GLN A 75 6.36 -14.45 -2.83
N GLY A 76 5.80 -13.59 -3.69
CA GLY A 76 4.42 -13.72 -4.17
C GLY A 76 3.35 -13.53 -3.09
N ASN A 77 3.69 -12.86 -1.98
CA ASN A 77 2.80 -12.76 -0.82
C ASN A 77 1.55 -11.92 -1.12
N ALA A 78 1.64 -10.88 -1.97
CA ALA A 78 0.48 -10.08 -2.33
C ALA A 78 -0.44 -10.89 -3.26
N SER A 79 0.16 -11.62 -4.19
CA SER A 79 -0.51 -12.56 -5.09
C SER A 79 -1.30 -13.61 -4.30
N THR A 80 -0.68 -14.22 -3.29
CA THR A 80 -1.34 -15.17 -2.38
C THR A 80 -2.51 -14.51 -1.64
N ALA A 81 -2.31 -13.35 -1.02
CA ALA A 81 -3.35 -12.71 -0.21
C ALA A 81 -4.54 -12.16 -1.03
N LEU A 82 -4.37 -12.00 -2.35
CA LEU A 82 -5.41 -11.62 -3.30
C LEU A 82 -5.94 -12.80 -4.12
N ASP A 83 -5.59 -14.04 -3.76
CA ASP A 83 -6.03 -15.27 -4.44
C ASP A 83 -5.74 -15.24 -5.96
N ALA A 84 -4.61 -14.64 -6.35
CA ALA A 84 -4.14 -14.62 -7.73
C ALA A 84 -3.29 -15.87 -8.02
N GLU A 85 -3.49 -16.48 -9.19
CA GLU A 85 -2.67 -17.61 -9.61
C GLU A 85 -1.22 -17.13 -9.83
N HIS A 86 -0.26 -17.88 -9.29
CA HIS A 86 1.15 -17.46 -9.27
C HIS A 86 2.14 -18.64 -9.22
N ARG A 87 1.69 -19.85 -9.60
CA ARG A 87 2.61 -20.97 -9.79
C ARG A 87 3.58 -20.64 -10.93
N MET A 88 4.78 -21.24 -10.88
CA MET A 88 5.78 -21.14 -11.94
C MET A 88 5.15 -21.41 -13.33
N GLY A 89 5.47 -20.56 -14.30
CA GLY A 89 4.88 -20.59 -15.65
C GLY A 89 3.55 -19.84 -15.80
N THR A 90 3.04 -19.21 -14.73
CA THR A 90 1.93 -18.26 -14.84
C THR A 90 2.46 -16.91 -15.33
N PRO A 91 1.84 -16.26 -16.34
CA PRO A 91 2.17 -14.89 -16.72
C PRO A 91 2.17 -13.94 -15.52
N SER A 92 3.27 -13.23 -15.31
CA SER A 92 3.53 -12.50 -14.06
C SER A 92 4.29 -11.20 -14.29
N SER A 93 4.57 -10.49 -13.20
CA SER A 93 5.42 -9.30 -13.22
C SER A 93 6.83 -9.58 -13.74
N TYR A 94 7.32 -10.82 -13.71
CA TYR A 94 8.59 -11.20 -14.31
C TYR A 94 8.58 -10.98 -15.82
N GLU A 95 7.68 -11.65 -16.55
CA GLU A 95 7.59 -11.58 -18.02
C GLU A 95 7.32 -10.14 -18.49
N VAL A 96 6.54 -9.38 -17.72
CA VAL A 96 6.27 -7.95 -17.98
C VAL A 96 7.55 -7.12 -17.90
N LEU A 97 8.38 -7.33 -16.86
CA LEU A 97 9.61 -6.55 -16.67
C LEU A 97 10.65 -6.83 -17.76
N ILE A 98 10.83 -8.10 -18.13
CA ILE A 98 11.75 -8.49 -19.20
C ILE A 98 11.16 -8.18 -20.60
N GLY A 99 9.87 -7.86 -20.69
CA GLY A 99 9.18 -7.41 -21.90
C GLY A 99 8.80 -8.51 -22.87
N GLU A 100 8.60 -9.73 -22.36
CA GLU A 100 8.07 -10.84 -23.15
C GLU A 100 6.57 -10.68 -23.39
N ILE A 101 5.85 -10.08 -22.43
CA ILE A 101 4.41 -9.84 -22.51
C ILE A 101 4.04 -8.41 -22.07
N GLY A 102 2.85 -7.97 -22.45
CA GLY A 102 2.23 -6.76 -21.92
C GLY A 102 1.62 -6.98 -20.53
N ILE A 103 1.47 -5.90 -19.75
CA ILE A 103 0.91 -6.01 -18.39
C ILE A 103 -0.52 -6.53 -18.35
N GLU A 104 -1.31 -6.27 -19.40
CA GLU A 104 -2.69 -6.77 -19.53
C GLU A 104 -2.74 -8.31 -19.56
N GLU A 105 -1.75 -8.96 -20.19
CA GLU A 105 -1.69 -10.42 -20.30
C GLU A 105 -1.39 -11.10 -18.95
N ALA A 106 -0.63 -10.43 -18.08
CA ALA A 106 -0.35 -10.90 -16.72
C ALA A 106 -1.46 -10.53 -15.71
N MET A 107 -2.34 -9.60 -16.07
CA MET A 107 -3.33 -9.04 -15.16
C MET A 107 -4.50 -10.00 -14.94
N GLN A 108 -4.77 -10.32 -13.67
CA GLN A 108 -5.87 -11.18 -13.25
C GLN A 108 -6.91 -10.37 -12.47
N GLN A 109 -8.19 -10.58 -12.76
CA GLN A 109 -9.28 -10.01 -11.97
C GLN A 109 -9.62 -10.94 -10.81
N ASN A 110 -9.77 -10.40 -9.60
CA ASN A 110 -10.14 -11.20 -8.44
C ASN A 110 -11.58 -11.73 -8.57
N SER A 111 -11.77 -13.01 -8.24
CA SER A 111 -13.05 -13.71 -8.39
C SER A 111 -14.14 -13.25 -7.41
N ALA A 112 -13.76 -12.79 -6.22
CA ALA A 112 -14.67 -12.35 -5.17
C ALA A 112 -14.99 -10.84 -5.24
N ASN A 113 -14.13 -10.04 -5.86
CA ASN A 113 -14.34 -8.60 -6.02
C ASN A 113 -13.84 -8.11 -7.39
N GLY A 114 -14.78 -7.87 -8.31
CA GLY A 114 -14.48 -7.42 -9.67
C GLY A 114 -13.82 -6.03 -9.79
N ASN A 115 -13.67 -5.28 -8.70
CA ASN A 115 -12.92 -4.03 -8.67
C ASN A 115 -11.45 -4.22 -8.28
N VAL A 116 -11.02 -5.43 -7.90
CA VAL A 116 -9.64 -5.73 -7.52
C VAL A 116 -8.97 -6.54 -8.64
N PHE A 117 -7.81 -6.06 -9.07
CA PHE A 117 -6.98 -6.69 -10.08
C PHE A 117 -5.58 -6.92 -9.50
N CYS A 118 -4.91 -7.96 -9.96
CA CYS A 118 -3.56 -8.30 -9.54
C CYS A 118 -2.70 -8.70 -10.73
N VAL A 119 -1.49 -8.14 -10.82
CA VAL A 119 -0.39 -8.72 -11.62
C VAL A 119 0.48 -9.50 -10.64
N PRO A 120 0.48 -10.83 -10.71
CA PRO A 120 1.12 -11.66 -9.69
C PRO A 120 2.65 -11.65 -9.83
N ALA A 121 3.34 -12.12 -8.80
CA ALA A 121 4.75 -12.47 -8.83
C ALA A 121 4.90 -13.99 -8.66
N THR A 122 5.72 -14.60 -9.52
CA THR A 122 6.19 -15.98 -9.34
C THR A 122 7.62 -15.97 -8.79
N ILE A 123 8.11 -17.16 -8.42
CA ILE A 123 9.50 -17.35 -8.02
C ILE A 123 10.51 -16.95 -9.13
N ASP A 124 10.09 -16.94 -10.39
CA ASP A 124 10.91 -16.58 -11.55
C ASP A 124 11.34 -15.10 -11.49
N LEU A 125 10.57 -14.25 -10.79
CA LEU A 125 10.90 -12.83 -10.57
C LEU A 125 12.25 -12.63 -9.88
N ALA A 126 12.74 -13.60 -9.11
CA ALA A 126 14.09 -13.56 -8.53
C ALA A 126 15.20 -13.48 -9.61
N GLY A 127 14.94 -14.01 -10.82
CA GLY A 127 15.82 -13.94 -11.98
C GLY A 127 15.82 -12.57 -12.68
N ALA A 128 14.76 -11.77 -12.51
CA ALA A 128 14.63 -10.48 -13.18
C ALA A 128 15.79 -9.54 -12.89
N GLU A 129 16.31 -9.53 -11.65
CA GLU A 129 17.42 -8.63 -11.29
C GLU A 129 18.68 -8.86 -12.12
N ILE A 130 18.93 -10.10 -12.56
CA ILE A 130 20.09 -10.45 -13.39
C ILE A 130 19.84 -10.04 -14.83
N GLU A 131 18.67 -10.36 -15.38
CA GLU A 131 18.34 -10.10 -16.79
C GLU A 131 18.24 -8.62 -17.09
N LEU A 132 17.60 -7.87 -16.19
CA LEU A 132 17.44 -6.42 -16.28
C LEU A 132 18.79 -5.69 -16.41
N VAL A 133 19.90 -6.22 -15.87
CA VAL A 133 21.22 -5.57 -15.95
C VAL A 133 21.60 -5.26 -17.40
N SER A 134 21.30 -6.17 -18.33
CA SER A 134 21.68 -6.05 -19.74
C SER A 134 20.72 -5.19 -20.57
N MET A 135 19.57 -4.83 -20.00
CA MET A 135 18.49 -4.17 -20.73
C MET A 135 18.68 -2.65 -20.78
N VAL A 136 18.26 -2.05 -21.90
CA VAL A 136 18.19 -0.61 -22.06
C VAL A 136 16.99 -0.06 -21.29
N ARG A 137 17.19 1.05 -20.57
CA ARG A 137 16.16 1.66 -19.69
C ARG A 137 15.56 0.65 -18.69
N ARG A 138 16.40 -0.24 -18.16
CA ARG A 138 16.04 -1.28 -17.19
C ARG A 138 15.37 -0.75 -15.93
N GLU A 139 15.58 0.51 -15.59
CA GLU A 139 14.96 1.18 -14.45
C GLU A 139 13.50 1.58 -14.71
N TYR A 140 13.03 1.59 -15.97
CA TYR A 140 11.72 2.13 -16.39
C TYR A 140 10.80 1.08 -17.03
N ARG A 141 11.10 -0.21 -16.85
CA ARG A 141 10.34 -1.30 -17.51
C ARG A 141 8.90 -1.31 -17.03
N LEU A 142 8.69 -1.28 -15.72
CA LEU A 142 7.34 -1.24 -15.17
C LEU A 142 6.60 0.06 -15.49
N SER A 143 7.31 1.19 -15.45
CA SER A 143 6.76 2.50 -15.84
C SER A 143 6.27 2.50 -17.29
N THR A 144 7.00 1.83 -18.19
CA THR A 144 6.59 1.66 -19.60
C THR A 144 5.37 0.75 -19.74
N ALA A 145 5.29 -0.32 -18.93
CA ALA A 145 4.16 -1.23 -18.94
C ALA A 145 2.88 -0.60 -18.36
N LEU A 146 3.00 0.23 -17.33
CA LEU A 146 1.92 1.01 -16.72
C LEU A 146 1.72 2.37 -17.43
N SER A 147 1.56 2.34 -18.75
CA SER A 147 1.37 3.56 -19.55
C SER A 147 0.05 4.27 -19.23
N ASP A 148 -0.01 5.57 -19.52
CA ASP A 148 -1.24 6.37 -19.32
C ASP A 148 -2.41 5.81 -20.16
N GLU A 149 -2.13 5.26 -21.34
CA GLU A 149 -3.13 4.61 -22.19
C GLU A 149 -3.72 3.37 -21.50
N PHE A 150 -2.87 2.45 -21.01
CA PHE A 150 -3.30 1.26 -20.28
C PHE A 150 -4.18 1.64 -19.08
N ILE A 151 -3.74 2.62 -18.29
CA ILE A 151 -4.45 3.06 -17.09
C ILE A 151 -5.82 3.65 -17.44
N GLN A 152 -5.90 4.48 -18.48
CA GLN A 152 -7.15 5.11 -18.92
C GLN A 152 -8.12 4.10 -19.54
N GLU A 153 -7.61 3.18 -20.37
CA GLU A 153 -8.41 2.13 -21.01
C GLU A 153 -9.11 1.24 -19.98
N HIS A 154 -8.38 0.82 -18.94
CA HIS A 154 -8.96 0.01 -17.88
C HIS A 154 -9.65 0.83 -16.78
N GLY A 155 -9.48 2.15 -16.74
CA GLY A 155 -10.15 3.03 -15.78
C GLY A 155 -9.77 2.75 -14.33
N PHE A 156 -8.49 2.53 -14.04
CA PHE A 156 -8.00 2.35 -12.68
C PHE A 156 -8.04 3.66 -11.90
N ASP A 157 -8.54 3.60 -10.67
CA ASP A 157 -8.53 4.73 -9.72
C ASP A 157 -7.24 4.71 -8.87
N TYR A 158 -6.76 3.50 -8.55
CA TYR A 158 -5.54 3.27 -7.76
C TYR A 158 -4.70 2.13 -8.34
N ILE A 159 -3.39 2.31 -8.33
CA ILE A 159 -2.41 1.25 -8.57
C ILE A 159 -1.49 1.18 -7.36
N PHE A 160 -1.41 0.02 -6.72
CA PHE A 160 -0.45 -0.25 -5.67
C PHE A 160 0.65 -1.18 -6.16
N ILE A 161 1.89 -0.91 -5.78
CA ILE A 161 3.03 -1.77 -6.08
C ILE A 161 3.62 -2.30 -4.77
N ASP A 162 3.60 -3.62 -4.59
CA ASP A 162 4.21 -4.28 -3.44
C ASP A 162 5.68 -4.56 -3.72
N CYS A 163 6.58 -3.99 -2.91
CA CYS A 163 8.02 -4.10 -3.13
C CYS A 163 8.69 -5.13 -2.21
N PRO A 164 9.79 -5.77 -2.67
CA PRO A 164 10.65 -6.57 -1.81
C PRO A 164 11.36 -5.71 -0.74
N PRO A 165 11.92 -6.32 0.32
CA PRO A 165 12.66 -5.61 1.38
C PRO A 165 14.09 -5.19 0.96
N SER A 166 14.35 -4.98 -0.33
CA SER A 166 15.66 -4.60 -0.86
C SER A 166 15.56 -3.33 -1.72
N LEU A 167 16.68 -2.64 -1.95
CA LEU A 167 16.77 -1.53 -2.91
C LEU A 167 17.44 -2.00 -4.21
N GLY A 168 16.91 -3.08 -4.79
CA GLY A 168 17.34 -3.62 -6.07
C GLY A 168 16.63 -3.00 -7.27
N LEU A 169 16.85 -3.56 -8.46
CA LEU A 169 16.22 -3.08 -9.70
C LEU A 169 14.70 -3.21 -9.67
N LEU A 170 14.13 -4.15 -8.91
CA LEU A 170 12.69 -4.30 -8.72
C LEU A 170 12.10 -3.07 -8.01
N THR A 171 12.68 -2.67 -6.88
CA THR A 171 12.25 -1.50 -6.12
C THR A 171 12.48 -0.20 -6.90
N ILE A 172 13.56 -0.11 -7.68
CA ILE A 172 13.78 1.02 -8.59
C ILE A 172 12.68 1.09 -9.64
N ASN A 173 12.32 -0.02 -10.29
CA ASN A 173 11.21 -0.07 -11.25
C ASN A 173 9.87 0.34 -10.63
N ALA A 174 9.61 -0.05 -9.38
CA ALA A 174 8.44 0.39 -8.66
C ALA A 174 8.43 1.93 -8.50
N MET A 175 9.54 2.49 -8.01
CA MET A 175 9.66 3.92 -7.72
C MET A 175 9.74 4.82 -8.99
N THR A 176 10.11 4.28 -10.14
CA THR A 176 10.02 5.00 -11.43
C THR A 176 8.64 4.91 -12.08
N ALA A 177 7.79 3.97 -11.64
CA ALA A 177 6.43 3.78 -12.17
C ALA A 177 5.35 4.60 -11.43
N VAL A 178 5.66 5.07 -10.22
CA VAL A 178 4.73 5.75 -9.31
C VAL A 178 5.16 7.18 -9.00
N ASP A 179 4.22 8.02 -8.59
CA ASP A 179 4.55 9.34 -8.03
C ASP A 179 4.60 9.30 -6.50
N GLU A 180 3.89 8.36 -5.88
CA GLU A 180 3.68 8.32 -4.43
C GLU A 180 4.37 7.10 -3.77
N VAL A 181 4.94 7.33 -2.59
CA VAL A 181 5.45 6.28 -1.70
C VAL A 181 4.63 6.27 -0.40
N LEU A 182 4.11 5.10 -0.05
CA LEU A 182 3.56 4.80 1.27
C LEU A 182 4.59 4.00 2.07
N ILE A 183 4.93 4.47 3.27
CA ILE A 183 5.91 3.81 4.14
C ILE A 183 5.20 3.19 5.35
N PRO A 184 5.12 1.85 5.45
CA PRO A 184 4.71 1.19 6.68
C PRO A 184 5.86 1.21 7.69
N ILE A 185 5.59 1.66 8.92
CA ILE A 185 6.56 1.71 10.01
C ILE A 185 6.04 0.89 11.20
N GLN A 186 6.77 -0.15 11.54
CA GLN A 186 6.48 -1.01 12.68
C GLN A 186 6.82 -0.28 13.99
N CYS A 187 5.88 -0.19 14.92
CA CYS A 187 6.02 0.55 16.19
C CYS A 187 6.84 -0.20 17.26
N GLU A 188 8.10 -0.51 16.96
CA GLU A 188 9.05 -1.23 17.84
C GLU A 188 10.36 -0.43 18.02
N TYR A 189 11.27 -0.93 18.87
CA TYR A 189 12.48 -0.20 19.29
C TYR A 189 13.35 0.32 18.13
N TYR A 190 13.43 -0.43 17.03
CA TYR A 190 14.20 -0.09 15.83
C TYR A 190 13.33 0.50 14.71
N ALA A 191 12.20 1.13 15.03
CA ALA A 191 11.26 1.66 14.04
C ALA A 191 11.87 2.72 13.11
N LEU A 192 12.80 3.51 13.64
CA LEU A 192 13.44 4.60 12.92
C LEU A 192 14.84 4.24 12.41
N GLU A 193 15.36 3.08 12.81
CA GLU A 193 16.59 2.54 12.25
C GLU A 193 16.32 2.15 10.79
N GLY A 194 16.89 2.91 9.86
CA GLY A 194 16.67 2.75 8.42
C GLY A 194 15.74 3.78 7.78
N VAL A 195 15.05 4.63 8.56
CA VAL A 195 14.23 5.72 7.99
C VAL A 195 15.08 6.74 7.25
N GLY A 196 16.19 7.18 7.83
CA GLY A 196 17.11 8.10 7.16
C GLY A 196 17.69 7.51 5.86
N GLN A 197 18.00 6.21 5.86
CA GLN A 197 18.48 5.52 4.66
C GLN A 197 17.38 5.43 3.59
N LEU A 198 16.14 5.14 3.98
CA LEU A 198 15.00 5.13 3.06
C LEU A 198 14.78 6.52 2.43
N LEU A 199 14.82 7.59 3.23
CA LEU A 199 14.70 8.96 2.74
C LEU A 199 15.81 9.32 1.75
N ASN A 200 17.06 8.94 2.05
CA ASN A 200 18.18 9.16 1.14
C ASN A 200 17.98 8.42 -0.19
N ASN A 201 17.53 7.16 -0.14
CA ASN A 201 17.28 6.36 -1.33
C ASN A 201 16.16 6.95 -2.20
N ILE A 202 15.05 7.35 -1.58
CA ILE A 202 13.94 8.02 -2.28
C ILE A 202 14.44 9.33 -2.91
N ASN A 203 15.24 10.13 -2.20
CA ASN A 203 15.82 11.36 -2.73
C ASN A 203 16.75 11.11 -3.92
N MET A 204 17.60 10.08 -3.86
CA MET A 204 18.49 9.72 -4.97
C MET A 204 17.69 9.36 -6.23
N ILE A 205 16.65 8.53 -6.07
CA ILE A 205 15.76 8.16 -7.18
C ILE A 205 15.00 9.38 -7.69
N ARG A 206 14.50 10.23 -6.78
CA ARG A 206 13.80 11.47 -7.15
C ARG A 206 14.68 12.39 -8.01
N GLN A 207 15.94 12.55 -7.63
CA GLN A 207 16.88 13.42 -8.36
C GLN A 207 17.35 12.83 -9.69
N SER A 208 17.46 11.50 -9.78
CA SER A 208 18.14 10.85 -10.91
C SER A 208 17.18 10.24 -11.93
N LEU A 209 15.98 9.83 -11.50
CA LEU A 209 15.08 8.98 -12.29
C LEU A 209 13.63 9.47 -12.33
N ASN A 210 13.10 9.98 -11.21
CA ASN A 210 11.70 10.39 -11.13
C ASN A 210 11.49 11.62 -10.24
N SER A 211 11.54 12.81 -10.85
CA SER A 211 11.42 14.09 -10.13
C SER A 211 10.09 14.30 -9.40
N ASN A 212 9.06 13.51 -9.71
CA ASN A 212 7.75 13.61 -9.06
C ASN A 212 7.66 12.72 -7.81
N LEU A 213 8.53 11.72 -7.66
CA LEU A 213 8.49 10.74 -6.57
C LEU A 213 8.53 11.40 -5.20
N HIS A 214 7.52 11.18 -4.38
CA HIS A 214 7.43 11.74 -3.03
C HIS A 214 6.71 10.80 -2.07
N ILE A 215 6.92 11.02 -0.78
CA ILE A 215 6.26 10.29 0.29
C ILE A 215 4.93 10.96 0.54
N SER A 216 3.85 10.33 0.08
CA SER A 216 2.51 10.85 0.32
C SER A 216 1.95 10.34 1.64
N ALA A 217 2.39 9.18 2.15
CA ALA A 217 1.81 8.52 3.33
C ALA A 217 2.83 7.77 4.20
N VAL A 218 2.60 7.77 5.51
CA VAL A 218 3.25 6.88 6.48
C VAL A 218 2.18 6.17 7.30
N LEU A 219 2.23 4.84 7.35
CA LEU A 219 1.28 4.02 8.09
C LEU A 219 1.97 3.35 9.28
N LEU A 220 1.50 3.63 10.49
CA LEU A 220 2.02 2.99 11.70
C LEU A 220 1.41 1.59 11.85
N THR A 221 2.27 0.57 11.86
CA THR A 221 1.88 -0.85 11.93
C THR A 221 2.29 -1.51 13.25
N MET A 222 1.57 -2.59 13.58
CA MET A 222 1.79 -3.40 14.79
C MET A 222 1.76 -2.60 16.10
N TYR A 223 0.96 -1.53 16.15
CA TYR A 223 0.86 -0.63 17.29
C TYR A 223 0.28 -1.35 18.53
N ASP A 224 0.94 -1.24 19.68
CA ASP A 224 0.42 -1.69 20.97
C ASP A 224 0.29 -0.51 21.94
N GLY A 225 -0.93 0.02 22.05
CA GLY A 225 -1.25 1.16 22.91
C GLY A 225 -1.12 0.91 24.41
N ARG A 226 -0.76 -0.30 24.84
CA ARG A 226 -0.42 -0.61 26.24
C ARG A 226 1.04 -0.29 26.56
N THR A 227 1.86 -0.07 25.54
CA THR A 227 3.30 0.15 25.70
C THR A 227 3.66 1.61 25.46
N LYS A 228 4.46 2.19 26.36
CA LYS A 228 5.03 3.53 26.17
C LYS A 228 5.91 3.61 24.92
N LEU A 229 6.55 2.50 24.55
CA LEU A 229 7.41 2.44 23.38
C LEU A 229 6.66 2.71 22.09
N SER A 230 5.49 2.09 21.87
CA SER A 230 4.71 2.35 20.65
C SER A 230 4.23 3.80 20.56
N GLU A 231 3.92 4.43 21.70
CA GLU A 231 3.56 5.86 21.76
C GLU A 231 4.76 6.75 21.41
N GLN A 232 5.92 6.52 22.03
CA GLN A 232 7.16 7.24 21.75
C GLN A 232 7.55 7.14 20.27
N VAL A 233 7.49 5.93 19.69
CA VAL A 233 7.76 5.73 18.26
C VAL A 233 6.75 6.49 17.40
N SER A 234 5.47 6.46 17.74
CA SER A 234 4.46 7.22 17.00
C SER A 234 4.74 8.73 17.02
N ASP A 235 5.12 9.27 18.18
CA ASP A 235 5.37 10.70 18.32
C ASP A 235 6.63 11.12 17.56
N GLU A 236 7.66 10.29 17.57
CA GLU A 236 8.91 10.54 16.84
C GLU A 236 8.70 10.46 15.32
N VAL A 237 7.94 9.47 14.83
CA VAL A 237 7.54 9.37 13.42
C VAL A 237 6.71 10.59 13.02
N LYS A 238 5.74 11.02 13.84
CA LYS A 238 4.95 12.24 13.59
C LYS A 238 5.80 13.51 13.56
N SER A 239 6.78 13.62 14.45
CA SER A 239 7.74 14.73 14.47
C SER A 239 8.57 14.79 13.18
N HIS A 240 8.97 13.63 12.66
CA HIS A 240 9.84 13.55 11.48
C HIS A 240 9.11 13.72 10.14
N PHE A 241 7.94 13.11 10.00
CA PHE A 241 7.19 13.06 8.74
C PHE A 241 6.00 14.03 8.70
N GLY A 242 5.59 14.60 9.83
CA GLY A 242 4.50 15.58 9.88
C GLY A 242 3.17 15.02 9.38
N SER A 243 2.53 15.75 8.48
CA SER A 243 1.15 15.51 8.06
C SER A 243 0.94 14.28 7.17
N VAL A 244 2.00 13.65 6.65
CA VAL A 244 1.84 12.40 5.85
C VAL A 244 1.62 11.18 6.74
N VAL A 245 1.86 11.27 8.05
CA VAL A 245 1.57 10.19 8.99
C VAL A 245 0.06 10.07 9.17
N LEU A 246 -0.47 8.91 8.81
CA LEU A 246 -1.87 8.60 9.01
C LEU A 246 -2.20 8.55 10.50
N ASP A 247 -3.35 9.10 10.87
CA ASP A 247 -3.86 9.08 12.24
C ASP A 247 -4.29 7.67 12.65
N ASN A 248 -4.85 6.90 11.73
CA ASN A 248 -5.20 5.51 11.97
C ASN A 248 -3.95 4.62 12.05
N ARG A 249 -3.89 3.79 13.09
CA ARG A 249 -2.76 2.90 13.40
C ARG A 249 -3.21 1.45 13.31
N ILE A 250 -2.42 0.60 12.66
CA ILE A 250 -2.75 -0.83 12.56
C ILE A 250 -2.30 -1.54 13.83
N PRO A 251 -3.22 -2.12 14.63
CA PRO A 251 -2.86 -2.81 15.85
C PRO A 251 -2.16 -4.14 15.56
N ARG A 252 -1.39 -4.65 16.52
CA ARG A 252 -0.96 -6.05 16.48
C ARG A 252 -2.19 -6.96 16.53
N SER A 253 -2.36 -7.80 15.51
CA SER A 253 -3.55 -8.64 15.34
C SER A 253 -3.18 -10.00 14.79
N VAL A 254 -3.55 -11.05 15.51
CA VAL A 254 -3.39 -12.45 15.06
C VAL A 254 -4.17 -12.68 13.76
N LYS A 255 -5.37 -12.11 13.65
CA LYS A 255 -6.22 -12.24 12.45
C LYS A 255 -5.59 -11.66 11.19
N VAL A 256 -4.83 -10.57 11.33
CA VAL A 256 -4.07 -10.00 10.21
C VAL A 256 -2.96 -10.95 9.75
N SER A 257 -2.32 -11.66 10.68
CA SER A 257 -1.28 -12.65 10.37
C SER A 257 -1.84 -13.97 9.82
N GLU A 258 -3.05 -14.36 10.19
CA GLU A 258 -3.71 -15.60 9.72
C GLU A 258 -4.29 -15.47 8.31
N ALA A 259 -4.86 -14.30 7.96
CA ALA A 259 -5.63 -14.11 6.72
C ALA A 259 -4.90 -14.53 5.43
N PRO A 260 -3.61 -14.23 5.22
CA PRO A 260 -2.88 -14.67 4.03
C PRO A 260 -2.84 -16.19 3.86
N GLY A 261 -2.84 -16.95 4.96
CA GLY A 261 -2.89 -18.42 4.93
C GLY A 261 -4.18 -19.00 4.36
N TYR A 262 -5.20 -18.16 4.18
CA TYR A 262 -6.49 -18.51 3.56
C TYR A 262 -6.67 -17.87 2.18
N GLY A 263 -5.62 -17.26 1.61
CA GLY A 263 -5.71 -16.53 0.35
C GLY A 263 -6.61 -15.29 0.44
N GLN A 264 -6.67 -14.66 1.62
CA GLN A 264 -7.62 -13.58 1.90
C GLN A 264 -6.94 -12.38 2.56
N THR A 265 -7.48 -11.20 2.29
CA THR A 265 -7.22 -10.01 3.12
C THR A 265 -7.91 -10.14 4.48
N VAL A 266 -7.48 -9.37 5.49
CA VAL A 266 -8.14 -9.43 6.81
C VAL A 266 -9.59 -8.94 6.75
N LEU A 267 -9.91 -8.08 5.78
CA LEU A 267 -11.25 -7.57 5.52
C LEU A 267 -12.19 -8.68 5.03
N GLN A 268 -11.67 -9.64 4.26
CA GLN A 268 -12.42 -10.84 3.84
C GLN A 268 -12.49 -11.88 4.95
N TYR A 269 -11.34 -12.15 5.59
CA TYR A 269 -11.20 -13.22 6.57
C TYR A 269 -11.97 -12.95 7.86
N ASP A 270 -11.89 -11.73 8.40
CA ASP A 270 -12.58 -11.32 9.61
C ASP A 270 -12.81 -9.81 9.63
N SER A 271 -13.84 -9.37 8.90
CA SER A 271 -14.25 -7.95 8.78
C SER A 271 -14.54 -7.27 10.12
N GLY A 272 -14.93 -8.02 11.16
CA GLY A 272 -15.19 -7.47 12.50
C GLY A 272 -13.94 -7.31 13.36
N SER A 273 -12.79 -7.85 12.92
CA SER A 273 -11.55 -7.78 13.69
C SER A 273 -11.03 -6.36 13.81
N ARG A 274 -10.32 -6.08 14.91
CA ARG A 274 -9.66 -4.77 15.11
C ARG A 274 -8.68 -4.42 13.99
N GLY A 275 -8.04 -5.41 13.40
CA GLY A 275 -7.13 -5.21 12.27
C GLY A 275 -7.85 -4.81 10.99
N ALA A 276 -8.98 -5.46 10.69
CA ALA A 276 -9.84 -5.09 9.57
C ALA A 276 -10.36 -3.66 9.70
N LEU A 277 -10.92 -3.32 10.87
CA LEU A 277 -11.44 -1.98 11.14
C LEU A 277 -10.35 -0.92 10.96
N ALA A 278 -9.15 -1.17 11.48
CA ALA A 278 -8.02 -0.24 11.34
C ALA A 278 -7.60 -0.04 9.87
N TYR A 279 -7.47 -1.10 9.07
CA TYR A 279 -7.10 -0.95 7.66
C TYR A 279 -8.17 -0.23 6.84
N PHE A 280 -9.44 -0.47 7.14
CA PHE A 280 -10.54 0.24 6.51
C PHE A 280 -10.55 1.73 6.87
N ASP A 281 -10.42 2.06 8.15
CA ASP A 281 -10.35 3.46 8.59
C ASP A 281 -9.12 4.16 7.97
N SER A 282 -7.97 3.48 7.91
CA SER A 282 -6.77 3.98 7.22
C SER A 282 -7.00 4.19 5.72
N ALA A 283 -7.72 3.30 5.03
CA ALA A 283 -8.03 3.46 3.61
C ALA A 283 -8.98 4.64 3.35
N VAL A 284 -9.99 4.82 4.21
CA VAL A 284 -10.91 5.95 4.16
C VAL A 284 -10.17 7.27 4.38
N GLU A 285 -9.30 7.32 5.38
CA GLU A 285 -8.44 8.47 5.65
C GLU A 285 -7.52 8.78 4.45
N PHE A 286 -6.83 7.75 3.95
CA PHE A 286 -5.91 7.84 2.81
C PHE A 286 -6.61 8.36 1.53
N ALA A 287 -7.84 7.91 1.27
CA ALA A 287 -8.61 8.39 0.13
C ALA A 287 -9.08 9.83 0.31
N LYS A 288 -9.60 10.18 1.50
CA LYS A 288 -10.16 11.51 1.77
C LYS A 288 -9.12 12.62 1.75
N ARG A 289 -7.94 12.36 2.31
CA ARG A 289 -6.87 13.37 2.33
C ARG A 289 -6.23 13.60 0.96
N GLY A 290 -6.35 12.63 0.05
CA GLY A 290 -5.78 12.72 -1.29
C GLY A 290 -4.25 12.59 -1.28
N ASP A 291 -3.63 13.23 -2.27
CA ASP A 291 -2.19 13.26 -2.44
C ASP A 291 -1.60 14.54 -1.82
N TYR A 292 -0.55 14.39 -1.02
CA TYR A 292 0.13 15.48 -0.34
C TYR A 292 1.46 15.73 -1.04
N LEU A 293 1.53 16.80 -1.83
CA LEU A 293 2.72 17.12 -2.60
C LEU A 293 3.82 17.73 -1.73
N PRO A 294 5.10 17.51 -2.04
CA PRO A 294 6.21 18.12 -1.33
C PRO A 294 6.38 19.59 -1.70
N THR A 295 7.05 20.33 -0.83
CA THR A 295 7.55 21.70 -1.08
C THR A 295 9.07 21.68 -1.23
N PRO A 296 9.70 22.74 -1.77
CA PRO A 296 11.16 22.85 -1.80
C PRO A 296 11.83 22.62 -0.44
N GLU A 297 11.15 22.94 0.66
CA GLU A 297 11.64 22.85 2.03
C GLU A 297 11.51 21.45 2.64
N THR A 298 10.59 20.62 2.15
CA THR A 298 10.29 19.29 2.74
C THR A 298 10.92 18.12 2.00
N ALA A 299 11.76 18.41 0.99
CA ALA A 299 12.48 17.41 0.20
C ALA A 299 11.51 16.37 -0.41
N PRO A 300 11.55 15.05 -0.14
CA PRO A 300 10.58 14.13 -0.73
C PRO A 300 9.30 14.01 0.11
N ILE A 301 9.18 14.68 1.27
CA ILE A 301 8.05 14.51 2.19
C ILE A 301 6.90 15.43 1.78
N GLY A 302 5.73 14.86 1.53
CA GLY A 302 4.50 15.60 1.26
C GLY A 302 4.07 16.49 2.42
N VAL A 303 3.33 17.56 2.12
CA VAL A 303 2.70 18.40 3.15
C VAL A 303 1.20 18.50 2.90
N ALA A 304 0.44 18.58 3.99
CA ALA A 304 -0.98 18.89 3.89
C ALA A 304 -1.13 20.26 3.21
N PRO A 305 -2.07 20.40 2.26
CA PRO A 305 -2.41 21.71 1.71
C PRO A 305 -2.72 22.68 2.86
N GLU A 306 -2.14 23.88 2.84
CA GLU A 306 -2.59 24.93 3.74
C GLU A 306 -4.08 25.16 3.46
N LEU A 307 -4.93 24.89 4.45
CA LEU A 307 -6.31 25.37 4.42
C LEU A 307 -6.21 26.89 4.48
N HIS A 308 -6.14 27.55 3.32
CA HIS A 308 -6.40 28.97 3.23
C HIS A 308 -7.86 29.19 3.64
N GLY A 309 -8.07 29.41 4.93
CA GLY A 309 -9.33 29.90 5.50
C GLY A 309 -9.52 31.38 5.23
#